data_AF-A0A0B2JXC4-F1
#
_entry.id   AF-A0A0B2JXC4-F1
#
_cell.length_a   1.000
_cell.length_b   1.000
_cell.length_c   1.000
_cell.angle_alpha   90.00
_cell.angle_beta   90.00
_cell.angle_gamma   90.00
#
_symmetry.space_group_name_H-M   'P 1'
#
loop_
_entity.id
_entity.type
_entity.pdbx_description
1 polymer ?
#
loop_
_entity_poly.entity_id
_entity_poly.type
_entity_poly.pdbx_seq_one_letter_code
_entity_poly.pdbx_strand_id
1 'polypeptide(L)'
;MKILIWGTGKISARYLKYGFFSAHDIVGFIDTFKKEPVFEGYSVYLPSQIGRLSYDCLVICVLKSNEAILNSCIKEGVDLKKVIFINAEAGFGEVAREHVEKLPNDEYFKELFPVMYMNHKEHRDQQGYMQENFSRNKFTDDALIKYVGDSHVVAWIPVELLFSERAEDNVLDNYTEEWKAQNREWENHPLVCFKPYESLYRFLMRGEKFPSLYCQWWQR
;
A
#
# COMPACT_ATOMS: atom_id res chain seq x y z
N MET A 1 7.91 0.07 16.57
CA MET A 1 7.00 -0.48 17.61
C MET A 1 6.75 -1.95 17.33
N LYS A 2 6.19 -2.70 18.29
CA LYS A 2 5.85 -4.11 18.10
C LYS A 2 4.47 -4.24 17.45
N ILE A 3 4.42 -4.82 16.26
CA ILE A 3 3.17 -4.99 15.53
C ILE A 3 2.79 -6.47 15.40
N LEU A 4 1.50 -6.74 15.51
CA LEU A 4 0.88 -8.01 15.20
C LEU A 4 0.05 -7.82 13.94
N ILE A 5 0.10 -8.76 13.00
CA ILE A 5 -0.59 -8.61 11.71
C ILE A 5 -1.64 -9.70 11.56
N TRP A 6 -2.91 -9.34 11.38
CA TRP A 6 -3.98 -10.31 11.12
C TRP A 6 -4.15 -10.52 9.62
N GLY A 7 -3.92 -11.74 9.17
CA GLY A 7 -4.05 -12.17 7.78
C GLY A 7 -2.71 -12.65 7.20
N THR A 8 -2.71 -13.87 6.68
CA THR A 8 -1.58 -14.53 5.99
C THR A 8 -1.79 -14.52 4.46
N GLY A 9 -2.56 -13.55 3.97
CA GLY A 9 -2.96 -13.46 2.57
C GLY A 9 -1.97 -12.70 1.69
N LYS A 10 -2.36 -12.54 0.41
CA LYS A 10 -1.57 -11.83 -0.61
C LYS A 10 -1.20 -10.40 -0.24
N ILE A 11 -1.99 -9.72 0.59
CA ILE A 11 -1.72 -8.34 1.01
C ILE A 11 -0.57 -8.31 2.01
N SER A 12 -0.63 -9.13 3.06
CA SER A 12 0.45 -9.25 4.03
C SER A 12 1.77 -9.65 3.38
N ALA A 13 1.74 -10.64 2.47
CA ALA A 13 2.93 -11.04 1.70
C ALA A 13 3.50 -9.87 0.88
N ARG A 14 2.63 -9.07 0.26
CA ARG A 14 3.02 -7.88 -0.52
C ARG A 14 3.65 -6.80 0.35
N TYR A 15 3.01 -6.46 1.47
CA TYR A 15 3.49 -5.45 2.40
C TYR A 15 4.82 -5.84 3.05
N LEU A 16 5.00 -7.12 3.38
CA LEU A 16 6.31 -7.65 3.79
C LEU A 16 7.35 -7.50 2.68
N LYS A 17 7.05 -8.00 1.47
CA LYS A 17 7.98 -8.00 0.34
C LYS A 17 8.48 -6.60 -0.03
N TYR A 18 7.61 -5.59 0.07
CA TYR A 18 7.95 -4.19 -0.24
C TYR A 18 8.31 -3.36 0.99
N GLY A 19 8.53 -3.99 2.15
CA GLY A 19 9.05 -3.29 3.33
C GLY A 19 8.09 -2.28 3.96
N PHE A 20 6.77 -2.40 3.78
CA PHE A 20 5.77 -1.49 4.36
C PHE A 20 5.77 -1.53 5.89
N PHE A 21 6.32 -2.60 6.47
CA PHE A 21 6.48 -2.79 7.91
C PHE A 21 7.92 -2.59 8.40
N SER A 22 8.84 -2.15 7.55
CA SER A 22 10.29 -2.12 7.84
C SER A 22 10.69 -1.25 9.04
N ALA A 23 9.87 -0.24 9.38
CA ALA A 23 10.07 0.60 10.56
C ALA A 23 9.59 -0.04 11.89
N HIS A 24 9.05 -1.26 11.83
CA HIS A 24 8.36 -1.91 12.94
C HIS A 24 8.85 -3.34 13.19
N ASP A 25 8.77 -3.78 14.44
CA ASP A 25 9.11 -5.13 14.86
C ASP A 25 7.88 -6.03 14.72
N ILE A 26 7.91 -6.97 13.78
CA ILE A 26 6.80 -7.89 13.55
C ILE A 26 6.85 -9.02 14.59
N VAL A 27 5.88 -9.05 15.49
CA VAL A 27 5.71 -10.10 16.53
C VAL A 27 5.27 -11.41 15.90
N GLY A 28 4.42 -11.33 14.86
CA GLY A 28 3.92 -12.48 14.13
C GLY A 28 2.61 -12.19 13.41
N PHE A 29 1.98 -13.25 12.95
CA PHE A 29 0.74 -13.20 12.20
C PHE A 29 -0.40 -13.86 12.95
N ILE A 30 -1.62 -13.35 12.81
CA ILE A 30 -2.85 -14.02 13.22
C ILE A 30 -3.57 -14.54 11.98
N ASP A 31 -4.01 -15.79 12.04
CA ASP A 31 -4.86 -16.39 11.01
C ASP A 31 -5.98 -17.18 11.68
N THR A 32 -7.23 -16.82 11.37
CA THR A 32 -8.42 -17.47 11.90
C THR A 32 -8.47 -18.96 11.54
N PHE A 33 -7.99 -19.31 10.34
CA PHE A 33 -8.00 -20.69 9.83
C PHE A 33 -6.61 -21.31 9.84
N LYS A 34 -5.68 -20.77 10.65
CA LYS A 34 -4.26 -21.15 10.76
C LYS A 34 -3.98 -22.55 10.21
N LYS A 35 -3.46 -22.59 8.98
CA LYS A 35 -3.10 -23.84 8.30
C LYS A 35 -1.67 -24.23 8.61
N GLU A 36 -0.79 -23.23 8.55
CA GLU A 36 0.64 -23.38 8.76
C GLU A 36 1.08 -22.65 10.03
N PRO A 37 2.11 -23.14 10.73
CA PRO A 37 2.64 -22.49 11.92
C PRO A 37 3.52 -21.27 11.60
N VAL A 38 3.95 -21.11 10.34
CA VAL A 38 4.87 -20.05 9.89
C VAL A 38 4.36 -19.44 8.59
N PHE A 39 4.48 -18.12 8.46
CA PHE A 39 4.19 -17.35 7.26
C PHE A 39 5.32 -16.36 7.01
N GLU A 40 5.97 -16.45 5.85
CA GLU A 40 7.09 -15.55 5.45
C GLU A 40 8.19 -15.45 6.53
N GLY A 41 8.47 -16.56 7.23
CA GLY A 41 9.48 -16.63 8.29
C GLY A 41 9.01 -16.21 9.69
N TYR A 42 7.76 -15.76 9.83
CA TYR A 42 7.16 -15.34 11.10
C TYR A 42 6.18 -16.36 11.65
N SER A 43 6.10 -16.48 12.97
CA SER A 43 5.13 -17.34 13.65
C SER A 43 3.70 -16.91 13.36
N VAL A 44 2.83 -17.88 13.10
CA VAL A 44 1.38 -17.68 12.93
C VAL A 44 0.67 -18.18 14.18
N TYR A 45 -0.27 -17.41 14.69
CA TYR A 45 -1.06 -17.71 15.88
C TYR A 45 -2.56 -17.70 15.55
N LEU A 46 -3.33 -18.41 16.37
CA LEU A 46 -4.79 -18.34 16.37
C LEU A 46 -5.25 -17.06 17.09
N PRO A 47 -6.47 -16.57 16.81
CA PRO A 47 -7.05 -15.42 17.51
C PRO A 47 -7.05 -15.56 19.03
N SER A 48 -7.34 -16.76 19.55
CA SER A 48 -7.36 -17.06 20.98
C SER A 48 -5.99 -16.97 21.68
N GLN A 49 -4.92 -16.81 20.91
CA GLN A 49 -3.56 -16.67 21.43
C GLN A 49 -3.14 -15.20 21.53
N ILE A 50 -3.91 -14.25 20.99
CA ILE A 50 -3.55 -12.83 20.95
C ILE A 50 -3.28 -12.28 22.36
N GLY A 51 -4.09 -12.63 23.35
CA GLY A 51 -3.93 -12.15 24.73
C GLY A 51 -2.64 -12.59 25.42
N ARG A 52 -1.87 -13.53 24.84
CA ARG A 52 -0.57 -13.99 25.36
C ARG A 52 0.62 -13.27 24.71
N LEU A 53 0.36 -12.42 23.71
CA LEU A 53 1.38 -11.74 22.93
C LEU A 53 1.54 -10.29 23.42
N SER A 54 2.77 -9.80 23.41
CA SER A 54 3.08 -8.40 23.71
C SER A 54 3.21 -7.62 22.39
N TYR A 55 2.29 -6.70 22.15
CA TYR A 55 2.24 -5.86 20.96
C TYR A 55 1.64 -4.47 21.26
N ASP A 56 2.04 -3.50 20.45
CA ASP A 56 1.59 -2.11 20.54
C ASP A 56 0.42 -1.86 19.59
N CYS A 57 0.43 -2.50 18.41
CA CYS A 57 -0.61 -2.36 17.39
C CYS A 57 -0.93 -3.71 16.72
N LEU A 58 -2.21 -3.90 16.40
CA LEU A 58 -2.73 -5.01 15.60
C LEU A 58 -3.23 -4.48 14.25
N VAL A 59 -2.53 -4.81 13.17
CA VAL A 59 -2.86 -4.39 11.82
C VAL A 59 -3.66 -5.48 11.12
N ILE A 60 -4.89 -5.19 10.71
CA ILE A 60 -5.77 -6.14 10.03
C ILE A 60 -5.53 -6.05 8.53
N CYS A 61 -4.79 -7.00 7.97
CA CYS A 61 -4.47 -7.11 6.55
C CYS A 61 -5.42 -8.04 5.79
N VAL A 62 -6.72 -7.87 6.02
CA VAL A 62 -7.80 -8.62 5.34
C VAL A 62 -8.78 -7.61 4.74
N LEU A 63 -9.13 -7.78 3.46
CA LEU A 63 -10.03 -6.82 2.76
C LEU A 63 -11.51 -7.05 3.06
N LYS A 64 -11.85 -8.26 3.47
CA LYS A 64 -13.22 -8.75 3.68
C LYS A 64 -13.29 -9.35 5.08
N SER A 65 -14.49 -9.46 5.64
CA SER A 65 -14.72 -10.03 6.98
C SER A 65 -14.28 -9.14 8.15
N ASN A 66 -14.28 -7.81 7.98
CA ASN A 66 -13.98 -6.85 9.05
C ASN A 66 -14.82 -7.10 10.31
N GLU A 67 -16.13 -7.30 10.13
CA GLU A 67 -17.05 -7.59 11.22
C GLU A 67 -16.68 -8.86 12.01
N ALA A 68 -16.43 -9.97 11.32
CA ALA A 68 -16.04 -11.23 11.97
C ALA A 68 -14.72 -11.09 12.73
N ILE A 69 -13.77 -10.34 12.18
CA ILE A 69 -12.48 -10.06 12.83
C ILE A 69 -12.69 -9.17 14.05
N LEU A 70 -13.48 -8.10 13.94
CA LEU A 70 -13.78 -7.22 15.06
C LEU A 70 -14.49 -7.95 16.20
N ASN A 71 -15.48 -8.79 15.88
CA ASN A 71 -16.15 -9.65 16.86
C ASN A 71 -15.17 -10.62 17.53
N SER A 72 -14.20 -11.15 16.78
CA SER A 72 -13.13 -11.97 17.36
C SER A 72 -12.23 -11.15 18.28
N CYS A 73 -11.86 -9.93 17.93
CA CYS A 73 -11.09 -9.04 18.80
C CYS A 73 -11.84 -8.75 20.11
N ILE A 74 -13.16 -8.48 20.03
CA ILE A 74 -14.02 -8.24 21.19
C ILE A 74 -14.05 -9.47 22.09
N LYS A 75 -14.30 -10.65 21.52
CA LYS A 75 -14.38 -11.92 22.25
C LYS A 75 -13.10 -12.24 23.00
N GLU A 76 -11.94 -11.99 22.37
CA GLU A 76 -10.63 -12.30 22.95
C GLU A 76 -10.09 -11.16 23.86
N GLY A 77 -10.90 -10.12 24.12
CA GLY A 77 -10.55 -9.03 25.02
C GLY A 77 -9.43 -8.12 24.49
N VAL A 78 -9.30 -8.01 23.18
CA VAL A 78 -8.31 -7.13 22.54
C VAL A 78 -8.66 -5.67 22.79
N ASP A 79 -7.66 -4.87 23.18
CA ASP A 79 -7.81 -3.41 23.24
C ASP A 79 -8.03 -2.85 21.82
N LEU A 80 -9.28 -2.48 21.53
CA LEU A 80 -9.70 -2.02 20.20
C LEU A 80 -8.99 -0.74 19.75
N LYS A 81 -8.46 0.06 20.68
CA LYS A 81 -7.65 1.25 20.35
C LYS A 81 -6.33 0.91 19.69
N LYS A 82 -5.92 -0.35 19.69
CA LYS A 82 -4.71 -0.85 19.02
C LYS A 82 -4.99 -1.44 17.64
N VAL A 83 -6.26 -1.57 17.24
CA VAL A 83 -6.66 -2.36 16.07
C VAL A 83 -6.88 -1.47 14.86
N ILE A 84 -6.03 -1.60 13.85
CA ILE A 84 -6.11 -0.81 12.63
C ILE A 84 -6.57 -1.69 11.49
N PHE A 85 -7.69 -1.33 10.85
CA PHE A 85 -8.14 -1.97 9.62
C PHE A 85 -7.59 -1.23 8.41
N ILE A 86 -6.86 -1.93 7.54
CA ILE A 86 -6.36 -1.33 6.30
C ILE A 86 -7.49 -0.98 5.32
N ASN A 87 -8.67 -1.59 5.51
CA ASN A 87 -9.86 -1.39 4.69
C ASN A 87 -11.13 -1.28 5.56
N ALA A 88 -11.19 -0.30 6.46
CA ALA A 88 -12.32 -0.13 7.39
C ALA A 88 -13.69 0.04 6.69
N GLU A 89 -13.71 0.57 5.47
CA GLU A 89 -14.91 0.85 4.68
C GLU A 89 -15.68 -0.40 4.23
N ALA A 90 -15.08 -1.59 4.28
CA ALA A 90 -15.79 -2.84 3.99
C ALA A 90 -16.87 -3.20 5.03
N GLY A 91 -17.07 -2.36 6.06
CA GLY A 91 -18.24 -2.32 6.91
C GLY A 91 -18.12 -3.07 8.22
N PHE A 92 -18.88 -2.61 9.22
CA PHE A 92 -19.05 -3.21 10.56
C PHE A 92 -20.54 -3.35 10.90
N GLY A 93 -21.37 -3.67 9.89
CA GLY A 93 -22.82 -3.44 9.91
C GLY A 93 -23.57 -4.03 11.09
N GLU A 94 -23.16 -5.20 11.59
CA GLU A 94 -23.83 -5.86 12.72
C GLU A 94 -23.09 -5.66 14.06
N VAL A 95 -21.94 -4.99 14.08
CA VAL A 95 -21.19 -4.73 15.32
C VAL A 95 -21.78 -3.53 16.06
N ALA A 96 -21.97 -3.64 17.37
CA ALA A 96 -22.42 -2.52 18.19
C ALA A 96 -21.51 -1.30 18.02
N ARG A 97 -22.13 -0.14 17.78
CA ARG A 97 -21.46 1.13 17.47
C ARG A 97 -20.39 1.52 18.50
N GLU A 98 -20.63 1.22 19.77
CA GLU A 98 -19.69 1.49 20.88
C GLU A 98 -18.34 0.76 20.74
N HIS A 99 -18.28 -0.34 20.00
CA HIS A 99 -17.03 -1.04 19.71
C HIS A 99 -16.31 -0.43 18.52
N VAL A 100 -17.06 -0.05 17.48
CA VAL A 100 -16.53 0.59 16.28
C VAL A 100 -15.90 1.94 16.63
N GLU A 101 -16.54 2.72 17.51
CA GLU A 101 -16.04 4.03 17.97
C GLU A 101 -14.75 3.95 18.81
N LYS A 102 -14.35 2.75 19.27
CA LYS A 102 -13.07 2.54 19.97
C LYS A 102 -11.90 2.32 19.00
N LEU A 103 -12.17 2.03 17.73
CA LEU A 103 -11.13 1.85 16.73
C LEU A 103 -10.41 3.18 16.47
N PRO A 104 -9.12 3.16 16.12
CA PRO A 104 -8.39 4.35 15.71
C PRO A 104 -9.00 4.98 14.45
N ASN A 105 -8.87 6.29 14.35
CA ASN A 105 -9.24 7.03 13.15
C ASN A 105 -8.18 6.92 12.05
N ASP A 106 -8.53 7.39 10.85
CA ASP A 106 -7.64 7.41 9.69
C ASP A 106 -6.35 8.22 9.91
N GLU A 107 -6.40 9.26 10.76
CA GLU A 107 -5.25 10.09 11.06
C GLU A 107 -4.18 9.32 11.84
N TYR A 108 -4.59 8.52 12.82
CA TYR A 108 -3.70 7.60 13.54
C TYR A 108 -3.09 6.55 12.62
N PHE A 109 -3.88 5.99 11.68
CA PHE A 109 -3.35 5.05 10.69
C PHE A 109 -2.30 5.71 9.78
N LYS A 110 -2.57 6.94 9.32
CA LYS A 110 -1.64 7.73 8.51
C LYS A 110 -0.34 8.02 9.25
N GLU A 111 -0.40 8.34 10.54
CA GLU A 111 0.79 8.60 11.35
C GLU A 111 1.66 7.35 11.50
N LEU A 112 1.05 6.20 11.80
CA LEU A 112 1.79 4.96 12.07
C LEU A 112 2.27 4.23 10.82
N PHE A 113 1.50 4.30 9.74
CA PHE A 113 1.75 3.58 8.49
C PHE A 113 1.48 4.49 7.28
N PRO A 114 2.22 5.60 7.11
CA PRO A 114 1.95 6.62 6.09
C PRO A 114 1.96 6.05 4.66
N VAL A 115 2.92 5.17 4.36
CA VAL A 115 3.04 4.54 3.05
C VAL A 115 1.86 3.60 2.78
N MET A 116 1.41 2.85 3.79
CA MET A 116 0.27 1.94 3.66
C MET A 116 -1.05 2.70 3.52
N TYR A 117 -1.22 3.76 4.31
CA TYR A 117 -2.37 4.65 4.22
C TYR A 117 -2.49 5.28 2.83
N MET A 118 -1.38 5.81 2.29
CA MET A 118 -1.36 6.40 0.95
C MET A 118 -1.70 5.37 -0.12
N ASN A 119 -1.07 4.19 -0.10
CA ASN A 119 -1.38 3.11 -1.05
C ASN A 119 -2.87 2.70 -1.01
N HIS A 120 -3.50 2.67 0.16
CA HIS A 120 -4.93 2.38 0.28
C HIS A 120 -5.84 3.52 -0.18
N LYS A 121 -5.50 4.76 0.18
CA LYS A 121 -6.22 5.94 -0.31
C LYS A 121 -6.18 6.01 -1.84
N GLU A 122 -5.02 5.75 -2.43
CA GLU A 122 -4.83 5.75 -3.88
C GLU A 122 -5.64 4.67 -4.58
N HIS A 123 -5.68 3.45 -4.04
CA HIS A 123 -6.54 2.41 -4.61
C HIS A 123 -8.03 2.76 -4.55
N ARG A 124 -8.48 3.55 -3.56
CA ARG A 124 -9.85 4.08 -3.50
C ARG A 124 -10.05 5.15 -4.58
N ASP A 125 -9.15 6.12 -4.66
CA ASP A 125 -9.22 7.22 -5.63
C ASP A 125 -9.19 6.69 -7.08
N GLN A 126 -8.34 5.69 -7.37
CA GLN A 126 -8.27 5.03 -8.68
C GLN A 126 -9.54 4.26 -9.05
N GLN A 127 -10.20 3.61 -8.09
CA GLN A 127 -11.47 2.91 -8.36
C GLN A 127 -12.58 3.92 -8.69
N GLY A 128 -12.60 5.07 -8.01
CA GLY A 128 -13.49 6.19 -8.38
C GLY A 128 -13.19 6.72 -9.78
N TYR A 129 -11.92 7.00 -10.07
CA TYR A 129 -11.46 7.48 -11.38
C TYR A 129 -11.80 6.52 -12.53
N MET A 130 -11.55 5.21 -12.37
CA MET A 130 -11.84 4.21 -13.39
C MET A 130 -13.35 4.13 -13.69
N GLN A 131 -14.21 4.29 -12.68
CA GLN A 131 -15.66 4.33 -12.90
C GLN A 131 -16.10 5.59 -13.66
N GLU A 132 -15.50 6.74 -13.36
CA GLU A 132 -15.83 8.02 -13.99
C GLU A 132 -15.29 8.14 -15.43
N ASN A 133 -14.08 7.64 -15.70
CA ASN A 133 -13.39 7.86 -16.98
C ASN A 133 -13.54 6.74 -18.00
N PHE A 134 -13.95 5.52 -17.63
CA PHE A 134 -14.46 4.56 -18.64
C PHE A 134 -15.69 5.11 -19.38
N SER A 135 -16.38 6.08 -18.78
CA SER A 135 -17.52 6.78 -19.38
C SER A 135 -17.10 7.92 -20.32
N ARG A 136 -15.82 8.32 -20.34
CA ARG A 136 -15.28 9.44 -21.14
C ARG A 136 -13.90 9.07 -21.69
N ASN A 137 -13.83 8.64 -22.96
CA ASN A 137 -12.58 8.41 -23.71
C ASN A 137 -11.68 9.67 -23.80
N LYS A 138 -11.06 10.08 -22.69
CA LYS A 138 -10.08 11.17 -22.62
C LYS A 138 -8.99 10.75 -21.63
N PHE A 139 -7.78 10.60 -22.14
CA PHE A 139 -6.59 10.44 -21.33
C PHE A 139 -6.02 11.85 -21.05
N THR A 140 -5.95 12.23 -19.78
CA THR A 140 -5.26 13.46 -19.29
C THR A 140 -3.98 13.06 -18.56
N ASP A 141 -2.93 13.89 -18.65
CA ASP A 141 -1.67 13.66 -17.94
C ASP A 141 -1.78 14.04 -16.46
N ASP A 142 -1.99 13.02 -15.62
CA ASP A 142 -2.10 13.15 -14.16
C ASP A 142 -0.82 12.68 -13.44
N ALA A 143 0.34 12.65 -14.12
CA ALA A 143 1.60 12.22 -13.52
C ALA A 143 1.99 13.13 -12.33
N LEU A 144 2.23 12.53 -11.16
CA LEU A 144 2.37 13.29 -9.93
C LEU A 144 3.33 12.58 -8.97
N ILE A 145 4.30 13.32 -8.42
CA ILE A 145 5.21 12.80 -7.39
C ILE A 145 4.86 13.49 -6.07
N LYS A 146 4.48 12.70 -5.05
CA LYS A 146 4.21 13.18 -3.69
C LYS A 146 5.27 12.70 -2.72
N TYR A 147 5.77 13.63 -1.92
CA TYR A 147 6.56 13.32 -0.74
C TYR A 147 5.67 12.65 0.31
N VAL A 148 6.14 11.51 0.84
CA VAL A 148 5.50 10.75 1.92
C VAL A 148 6.48 10.68 3.08
N GLY A 149 6.66 11.81 3.76
CA GLY A 149 7.64 11.98 4.84
C GLY A 149 9.07 12.20 4.32
N ASP A 150 10.03 12.20 5.24
CA ASP A 150 11.39 12.69 4.99
C ASP A 150 12.24 11.79 4.08
N SER A 151 11.78 10.56 3.79
CA SER A 151 12.59 9.55 3.10
C SER A 151 11.83 8.75 2.03
N HIS A 152 10.56 9.06 1.77
CA HIS A 152 9.78 8.33 0.79
C HIS A 152 9.10 9.28 -0.18
N VAL A 153 9.02 8.86 -1.44
CA VAL A 153 8.21 9.50 -2.47
C VAL A 153 7.34 8.45 -3.13
N VAL A 154 6.12 8.83 -3.50
CA VAL A 154 5.23 8.06 -4.35
C VAL A 154 5.11 8.81 -5.66
N ALA A 155 5.41 8.13 -6.77
CA ALA A 155 5.31 8.70 -8.11
C ALA A 155 4.24 7.94 -8.91
N TRP A 156 3.26 8.67 -9.44
CA TRP A 156 2.35 8.19 -10.45
C TRP A 156 2.87 8.66 -11.80
N ILE A 157 3.24 7.70 -12.63
CA ILE A 157 3.70 7.96 -13.99
C ILE A 157 2.82 7.08 -14.89
N PRO A 158 1.98 7.67 -15.77
CA PRO A 158 1.35 6.95 -16.85
C PRO A 158 2.35 6.02 -17.52
N VAL A 159 1.96 4.78 -17.77
CA VAL A 159 2.89 3.78 -18.27
C VAL A 159 3.48 4.21 -19.62
N GLU A 160 2.71 4.96 -20.39
CA GLU A 160 3.07 5.59 -21.65
C GLU A 160 4.20 6.63 -21.48
N LEU A 161 4.20 7.39 -20.38
CA LEU A 161 5.25 8.36 -20.04
C LEU A 161 6.52 7.69 -19.48
N LEU A 162 6.44 6.43 -19.04
CA LEU A 162 7.62 5.63 -18.70
C LEU A 162 8.40 5.15 -19.94
N PHE A 163 7.87 5.34 -21.15
CA PHE A 163 8.41 4.78 -22.38
C PHE A 163 8.59 5.78 -23.53
N SER A 164 8.45 7.09 -23.31
CA SER A 164 8.70 8.08 -24.35
C SER A 164 10.21 8.40 -24.45
N GLU A 165 10.81 7.97 -25.57
CA GLU A 165 12.26 8.07 -25.80
C GLU A 165 12.72 9.45 -26.26
N ARG A 166 11.82 10.33 -26.75
CA ARG A 166 12.14 11.66 -27.29
C ARG A 166 11.16 12.71 -26.78
N ALA A 167 11.66 13.92 -26.52
CA ALA A 167 10.82 15.07 -26.14
C ALA A 167 9.76 15.43 -27.21
N GLU A 168 10.00 15.01 -28.45
CA GLU A 168 9.13 15.19 -29.62
C GLU A 168 7.93 14.23 -29.62
N ASP A 169 8.08 13.06 -28.99
CA ASP A 169 7.06 12.01 -28.90
C ASP A 169 6.11 12.22 -27.70
N ASN A 170 6.45 13.17 -26.82
CA ASN A 170 5.67 13.65 -25.68
C ASN A 170 4.55 14.60 -26.13
N VAL A 171 3.66 14.11 -27.01
CA VAL A 171 2.49 14.87 -27.47
C VAL A 171 1.26 14.39 -26.69
N LEU A 172 1.18 14.78 -25.42
CA LEU A 172 -0.07 14.75 -24.68
C LEU A 172 -0.75 16.10 -24.86
N ASP A 173 -1.99 16.09 -25.35
CA ASP A 173 -2.74 17.29 -25.72
C ASP A 173 -2.94 18.26 -24.55
N ASN A 174 -2.85 17.80 -23.30
CA ASN A 174 -3.02 18.62 -22.10
C ASN A 174 -2.15 18.14 -20.93
N TYR A 175 -1.00 18.79 -20.73
CA TYR A 175 -0.27 18.74 -19.45
C TYR A 175 -1.00 19.57 -18.39
N THR A 176 -1.11 19.05 -17.17
CA THR A 176 -1.61 19.81 -16.02
C THR A 176 -0.64 20.93 -15.63
N GLU A 177 -1.16 22.03 -15.06
CA GLU A 177 -0.32 23.14 -14.59
C GLU A 177 0.60 22.72 -13.43
N GLU A 178 0.19 21.73 -12.64
CA GLU A 178 0.99 21.15 -11.57
C GLU A 178 2.20 20.37 -12.09
N TRP A 179 2.04 19.59 -13.17
CA TRP A 179 3.16 18.92 -13.84
C TRP A 179 4.19 19.91 -14.38
N LYS A 180 3.72 21.00 -15.00
CA LYS A 180 4.57 22.07 -15.53
C LYS A 180 5.33 22.79 -14.42
N ALA A 181 4.68 23.09 -13.31
CA ALA A 181 5.31 23.71 -12.15
C ALA A 181 6.39 22.80 -11.54
N GLN A 182 6.09 21.50 -11.41
CA GLN A 182 7.01 20.51 -10.87
C GLN A 182 8.25 20.34 -11.76
N ASN A 183 8.10 20.17 -13.07
CA ASN A 183 9.24 19.94 -13.97
C ASN A 183 10.13 21.19 -14.18
N ARG A 184 9.59 22.41 -13.98
CA ARG A 184 10.41 23.64 -14.00
C ARG A 184 11.47 23.68 -12.91
N GLU A 185 11.23 23.08 -11.75
CA GLU A 185 12.22 23.05 -10.66
C GLU A 185 13.42 22.15 -10.97
N TRP A 186 13.27 21.18 -11.87
CA TRP A 186 14.27 20.13 -12.14
C TRP A 186 14.89 20.21 -13.55
N GLU A 187 14.75 21.36 -14.23
CA GLU A 187 15.00 21.60 -15.67
C GLU A 187 16.39 21.20 -16.22
N ASN A 188 17.36 20.77 -15.40
CA ASN A 188 18.71 20.41 -15.86
C ASN A 188 19.22 19.04 -15.42
N HIS A 189 18.39 18.20 -14.81
CA HIS A 189 18.76 16.80 -14.55
C HIS A 189 17.83 15.87 -15.31
N PRO A 190 18.35 15.08 -16.29
CA PRO A 190 17.58 13.97 -16.82
C PRO A 190 17.33 12.99 -15.67
N LEU A 191 16.15 13.08 -15.06
CA LEU A 191 15.73 12.28 -13.92
C LEU A 191 15.57 10.79 -14.26
N VAL A 192 15.71 10.41 -15.54
CA VAL A 192 15.39 9.06 -16.02
C VAL A 192 16.52 8.49 -16.89
N CYS A 193 17.17 7.44 -16.38
CA CYS A 193 18.14 6.64 -17.12
C CYS A 193 17.46 5.33 -17.57
N PHE A 194 17.27 5.15 -18.88
CA PHE A 194 16.29 4.19 -19.45
C PHE A 194 16.77 2.75 -19.71
N LYS A 195 18.07 2.44 -19.61
CA LYS A 195 18.56 1.07 -19.86
C LYS A 195 17.96 -0.01 -18.92
N PRO A 196 17.72 0.28 -17.62
CA PRO A 196 16.94 -0.59 -16.75
C PRO A 196 15.49 -0.76 -17.23
N TYR A 197 14.86 0.28 -17.80
CA TYR A 197 13.43 0.36 -18.12
C TYR A 197 12.99 -0.37 -19.37
N GLU A 198 13.88 -0.56 -20.33
CA GLU A 198 13.65 -1.53 -21.41
C GLU A 198 13.49 -2.96 -20.85
N SER A 199 14.28 -3.32 -19.83
CA SER A 199 14.20 -4.64 -19.21
C SER A 199 12.93 -4.80 -18.38
N LEU A 200 12.44 -3.73 -17.75
CA LEU A 200 11.16 -3.74 -17.02
C LEU A 200 9.96 -3.83 -17.97
N TYR A 201 9.99 -3.10 -19.09
CA TYR A 201 8.99 -3.22 -20.16
C TYR A 201 8.93 -4.66 -20.70
N ARG A 202 10.09 -5.23 -21.02
CA ARG A 202 10.21 -6.63 -21.46
C ARG A 202 9.71 -7.62 -20.40
N PHE A 203 9.96 -7.37 -19.12
CA PHE A 203 9.38 -8.17 -18.03
C PHE A 203 7.86 -8.05 -17.98
N LEU A 204 7.31 -6.83 -17.91
CA LEU A 204 5.88 -6.58 -17.73
C LEU A 204 5.03 -6.98 -18.94
N MET A 205 5.50 -6.67 -20.15
CA MET A 205 4.73 -6.85 -21.39
C MET A 205 5.06 -8.14 -22.13
N ARG A 206 6.25 -8.71 -21.93
CA ARG A 206 6.71 -9.92 -22.64
C ARG A 206 7.03 -11.10 -21.71
N GLY A 207 6.88 -10.93 -20.39
CA GLY A 207 7.13 -11.99 -19.41
C GLY A 207 8.60 -12.42 -19.33
N GLU A 208 9.54 -11.57 -19.77
CA GLU A 208 10.97 -11.85 -19.67
C GLU A 208 11.43 -11.87 -18.19
N LYS A 209 12.69 -12.21 -17.91
CA LYS A 209 13.18 -12.37 -16.53
C LYS A 209 13.25 -11.01 -15.80
N PHE A 210 12.78 -10.95 -14.55
CA PHE A 210 12.79 -9.71 -13.75
C PHE A 210 14.18 -9.08 -13.68
N PRO A 211 14.36 -7.79 -13.99
CA PRO A 211 15.67 -7.18 -14.05
C PRO A 211 16.15 -6.84 -12.64
N SER A 212 17.11 -7.61 -12.13
CA SER A 212 17.68 -7.40 -10.78
C SER A 212 18.34 -6.02 -10.56
N LEU A 213 18.66 -5.29 -11.64
CA LEU A 213 19.22 -3.93 -11.56
C LEU A 213 18.29 -2.92 -10.87
N TYR A 214 16.98 -3.15 -10.85
CA TYR A 214 16.02 -2.29 -10.14
C TYR A 214 16.18 -2.29 -8.63
N CYS A 215 16.77 -3.34 -8.07
CA CYS A 215 17.05 -3.39 -6.64
C CYS A 215 18.41 -2.73 -6.29
N GLN A 216 19.25 -2.45 -7.29
CA GLN A 216 20.62 -1.95 -7.07
C GLN A 216 20.71 -0.42 -7.10
N TRP A 217 19.74 0.28 -7.67
CA TRP A 217 19.75 1.76 -7.73
C TRP A 217 19.55 2.42 -6.35
N TRP A 218 19.10 1.66 -5.36
CA TRP A 218 18.98 2.08 -3.95
C TRP A 218 20.27 1.89 -3.12
N GLN A 219 21.32 1.26 -3.67
CA GLN A 219 22.55 0.93 -2.93
C GLN A 219 23.71 1.91 -3.16
N ARG A 220 23.47 3.13 -3.66
CA ARG A 220 24.49 4.18 -3.79
C ARG A 220 24.03 5.50 -3.20
#